data_AF-A0A662F6Q1-F1
#
_entry.id   AF-A0A662F6Q1-F1
#
_cell.length_a   1.000
_cell.length_b   1.000
_cell.length_c   1.000
_cell.angle_alpha   90.00
_cell.angle_beta   90.00
_cell.angle_gamma   90.00
#
_symmetry.space_group_name_H-M   'P 1'
#
loop_
_entity.id
_entity.type
_entity.pdbx_description
1 polymer ?
#
loop_
_entity_poly.entity_id
_entity_poly.type
_entity_poly.pdbx_seq_one_letter_code
_entity_poly.pdbx_strand_id
1 'polypeptide(L)'
;MRKLMLLVLMFLVGFGSLSYAMSLDDALALFHGSDIMIQYNDEGRATLEEMIAAFHDALGVPADLDETNEDVVMAFDIDSEQLDIVNKLSQAYYTYADVFLDGDPSERATYLSGKHWGLKALRMDPDFVAAESSDGFVAAVATSENLAGLYWASANWLRAGEFNVLEAVFAGVPEKTDALSRRCIELDD
;
A
#
# COMPACT_ATOMS: atom_id res chain seq x y z
N MET A 1 37.07 -7.38 -61.69
CA MET A 1 37.36 -8.53 -60.79
C MET A 1 38.14 -8.06 -59.56
N ARG A 2 37.43 -7.75 -58.47
CA ARG A 2 37.87 -7.65 -57.07
C ARG A 2 36.57 -7.39 -56.27
N LYS A 3 35.81 -8.47 -56.02
CA LYS A 3 35.56 -9.01 -54.67
C LYS A 3 35.05 -7.89 -53.75
N LEU A 4 33.75 -7.64 -53.64
CA LEU A 4 32.74 -8.48 -52.96
C LEU A 4 33.25 -8.93 -51.57
N MET A 5 33.22 -8.01 -50.61
CA MET A 5 33.47 -8.16 -49.17
C MET A 5 33.47 -6.70 -48.64
N LEU A 6 32.65 -6.22 -47.71
CA LEU A 6 31.95 -6.81 -46.59
C LEU A 6 30.60 -6.10 -46.45
N LEU A 7 29.52 -6.86 -46.67
CA LEU A 7 28.19 -6.58 -46.16
C LEU A 7 28.07 -7.41 -44.88
N VAL A 8 28.43 -6.82 -43.73
CA VAL A 8 28.19 -7.36 -42.39
C VAL A 8 27.63 -6.18 -41.60
N LEU A 9 26.31 -5.98 -41.65
CA LEU A 9 25.42 -6.45 -40.58
C LEU A 9 25.83 -5.89 -39.21
N MET A 10 25.83 -4.57 -39.06
CA MET A 10 25.53 -3.93 -37.78
C MET A 10 24.01 -3.79 -37.66
N PHE A 11 23.34 -4.93 -37.51
CA PHE A 11 22.08 -4.97 -36.76
C PHE A 11 22.48 -4.74 -35.29
N LEU A 12 22.62 -3.48 -34.92
CA LEU A 12 22.53 -3.07 -33.52
C LEU A 12 21.05 -3.25 -33.15
N VAL A 13 20.70 -4.50 -32.87
CA VAL A 13 19.54 -4.81 -32.02
C VAL A 13 19.93 -4.23 -30.67
N GLY A 14 19.54 -2.97 -30.45
CA GLY A 14 19.35 -2.50 -29.11
C GLY A 14 18.33 -3.45 -28.48
N PHE A 15 18.83 -4.40 -27.70
CA PHE A 15 18.07 -5.00 -26.63
C PHE A 15 17.68 -3.83 -25.73
N GLY A 16 16.56 -3.17 -26.07
CA GLY A 16 15.80 -2.47 -25.07
C GLY A 16 15.51 -3.52 -24.03
N SER A 17 16.03 -3.33 -22.82
CA SER A 17 15.58 -4.05 -21.65
C SER A 17 14.06 -3.88 -21.64
N LEU A 18 13.33 -4.90 -22.08
CA LEU A 18 11.91 -4.99 -21.80
C LEU A 18 11.86 -5.19 -20.29
N SER A 19 11.80 -4.09 -19.55
CA SER A 19 11.41 -4.14 -18.14
C SER A 19 9.98 -4.65 -18.17
N TYR A 20 9.82 -5.94 -17.89
CA TYR A 20 8.49 -6.49 -17.68
C TYR A 20 8.01 -5.91 -16.35
N ALA A 21 6.87 -5.24 -16.35
CA ALA A 21 6.20 -4.85 -15.12
C ALA A 21 5.98 -6.11 -14.27
N MET A 22 6.22 -6.00 -12.96
CA MET A 22 6.02 -7.10 -12.02
C MET A 22 4.58 -7.60 -12.09
N SER A 23 4.40 -8.92 -12.18
CA SER A 23 3.06 -9.51 -12.15
C SER A 23 2.52 -9.56 -10.72
N LEU A 24 1.20 -9.68 -10.55
CA LEU A 24 0.60 -9.88 -9.23
C LEU A 24 1.17 -11.12 -8.52
N ASP A 25 1.37 -12.22 -9.25
CA ASP A 25 1.93 -13.46 -8.68
C ASP A 25 3.36 -13.26 -8.18
N ASP A 26 4.19 -12.51 -8.92
CA ASP A 26 5.56 -12.18 -8.50
C ASP A 26 5.56 -11.25 -7.28
N ALA A 27 4.68 -10.24 -7.25
CA ALA A 27 4.49 -9.34 -6.11
C ALA A 27 4.05 -10.10 -4.85
N LEU A 28 3.12 -11.04 -5.00
CA LEU A 28 2.68 -11.90 -3.90
C LEU A 28 3.76 -12.87 -3.43
N ALA A 29 4.64 -13.33 -4.33
CA ALA A 29 5.76 -14.21 -3.98
C ALA A 29 6.83 -13.54 -3.09
N LEU A 30 6.85 -12.19 -3.02
CA LEU A 30 7.71 -11.46 -2.08
C LEU A 30 7.25 -11.58 -0.63
N PHE A 31 6.01 -12.01 -0.37
CA PHE A 31 5.53 -12.26 0.98
C PHE A 31 5.98 -13.63 1.49
N HIS A 32 6.66 -13.63 2.63
CA HIS A 32 6.95 -14.84 3.40
C HIS A 32 6.15 -14.80 4.70
N GLY A 33 4.95 -15.39 4.69
CA GLY A 33 3.99 -15.20 5.77
C GLY A 33 3.39 -13.79 5.71
N SER A 34 3.50 -13.03 6.79
CA SER A 34 3.07 -11.62 6.86
C SER A 34 4.15 -10.64 6.41
N ASP A 35 5.39 -11.07 6.21
CA ASP A 35 6.53 -10.16 6.01
C ASP A 35 6.89 -10.02 4.53
N ILE A 36 7.28 -8.81 4.13
CA ILE A 36 7.81 -8.52 2.79
C ILE A 36 9.32 -8.75 2.79
N MET A 37 9.79 -9.70 1.97
CA MET A 37 11.19 -10.06 1.88
C MET A 37 11.89 -9.33 0.74
N ILE A 38 12.52 -8.20 1.07
CA ILE A 38 13.26 -7.36 0.12
C ILE A 38 14.64 -6.99 0.65
N GLN A 39 15.55 -6.66 -0.27
CA GLN A 39 16.89 -6.20 0.11
C GLN A 39 16.83 -4.76 0.61
N TYR A 40 17.66 -4.42 1.58
CA TYR A 40 17.78 -3.03 2.04
C TYR A 40 18.81 -2.25 1.21
N ASN A 41 18.45 -1.93 -0.04
CA ASN A 41 19.23 -1.16 -1.01
C ASN A 41 18.32 -0.58 -2.12
N ASP A 42 18.88 0.13 -3.08
CA ASP A 42 18.13 0.74 -4.20
C ASP A 42 17.37 -0.28 -5.07
N GLU A 43 17.88 -1.51 -5.19
CA GLU A 43 17.20 -2.58 -5.92
C GLU A 43 15.94 -3.05 -5.18
N GLY A 44 16.02 -3.22 -3.86
CA GLY A 44 14.87 -3.54 -3.03
C GLY A 44 13.84 -2.41 -2.97
N ARG A 45 14.30 -1.16 -2.99
CA ARG A 45 13.41 0.01 -3.15
C ARG A 45 12.62 -0.09 -4.45
N ALA A 46 13.30 -0.28 -5.58
CA ALA A 46 12.66 -0.40 -6.90
C ALA A 46 11.71 -1.60 -6.95
N THR A 47 12.10 -2.73 -6.34
CA THR A 47 11.26 -3.93 -6.23
C THR A 47 9.95 -3.62 -5.50
N LEU A 48 10.00 -2.84 -4.42
CA LEU A 48 8.81 -2.47 -3.65
C LEU A 48 7.91 -1.47 -4.39
N GLU A 49 8.49 -0.55 -5.16
CA GLU A 49 7.74 0.34 -6.06
C GLU A 49 7.01 -0.47 -7.15
N GLU A 50 7.68 -1.46 -7.76
CA GLU A 50 7.07 -2.37 -8.74
C GLU A 50 5.97 -3.25 -8.12
N MET A 51 6.14 -3.68 -6.86
CA MET A 51 5.14 -4.42 -6.10
C MET A 51 3.89 -3.58 -5.85
N ILE A 52 4.04 -2.31 -5.47
CA ILE A 52 2.91 -1.36 -5.33
C ILE A 52 2.19 -1.19 -6.67
N ALA A 53 2.94 -1.01 -7.77
CA ALA A 53 2.36 -0.90 -9.11
C ALA A 53 1.60 -2.17 -9.52
N ALA A 54 2.11 -3.36 -9.20
CA ALA A 54 1.42 -4.62 -9.49
C ALA A 54 0.09 -4.75 -8.72
N PHE A 55 0.02 -4.26 -7.47
CA PHE A 55 -1.23 -4.19 -6.71
C PHE A 55 -2.20 -3.15 -7.27
N HIS A 56 -1.72 -1.98 -7.68
CA HIS A 56 -2.53 -0.99 -8.39
C HIS A 56 -3.16 -1.58 -9.66
N ASP A 57 -2.37 -2.24 -10.49
CA ASP A 57 -2.85 -2.89 -11.71
C ASP A 57 -3.89 -3.98 -11.40
N ALA A 58 -3.64 -4.81 -10.39
CA ALA A 58 -4.57 -5.85 -9.96
C ALA A 58 -5.91 -5.30 -9.44
N LEU A 59 -5.87 -4.18 -8.70
CA LEU A 59 -7.04 -3.50 -8.16
C LEU A 59 -7.70 -2.57 -9.20
N GLY A 60 -7.08 -2.36 -10.37
CA GLY A 60 -7.56 -1.42 -11.38
C GLY A 60 -7.47 0.04 -10.95
N VAL A 61 -6.52 0.39 -10.07
CA VAL A 61 -6.33 1.76 -9.56
C VAL A 61 -5.97 2.69 -10.73
N PRO A 62 -6.73 3.77 -10.96
CA PRO A 62 -6.40 4.76 -11.97
C PRO A 62 -5.07 5.46 -11.65
N ALA A 63 -4.23 5.67 -12.67
CA ALA A 63 -2.94 6.35 -12.51
C ALA A 63 -3.03 7.79 -11.97
N ASP A 64 -4.21 8.41 -12.03
CA ASP A 64 -4.51 9.75 -11.55
C ASP A 64 -5.32 9.77 -10.24
N LEU A 65 -5.53 8.62 -9.59
CA LEU A 65 -6.17 8.57 -8.28
C LEU A 65 -5.28 9.27 -7.23
N ASP A 66 -5.82 10.28 -6.56
CA ASP A 66 -5.15 10.92 -5.42
C ASP A 66 -5.29 10.07 -4.17
N GLU A 67 -4.34 9.16 -3.95
CA GLU A 67 -4.33 8.26 -2.79
C GLU A 67 -4.08 8.99 -1.46
N THR A 68 -3.65 10.25 -1.49
CA THR A 68 -3.51 11.08 -0.29
C THR A 68 -4.83 11.70 0.17
N ASN A 69 -5.91 11.51 -0.61
CA ASN A 69 -7.26 11.95 -0.29
C ASN A 69 -8.12 10.76 0.13
N GLU A 70 -8.50 10.72 1.41
CA GLU A 70 -9.31 9.62 1.97
C GLU A 70 -10.62 9.43 1.22
N ASP A 71 -11.35 10.51 0.92
CA ASP A 71 -12.67 10.44 0.27
C ASP A 71 -12.57 9.83 -1.14
N VAL A 72 -11.48 10.13 -1.85
CA VAL A 72 -11.21 9.62 -3.20
C VAL A 72 -10.94 8.11 -3.16
N VAL A 73 -10.09 7.66 -2.23
CA VAL A 73 -9.82 6.22 -2.05
C VAL A 73 -11.07 5.47 -1.57
N MET A 74 -11.86 6.04 -0.66
CA MET A 74 -13.10 5.42 -0.20
C MET A 74 -14.15 5.29 -1.30
N ALA A 75 -14.23 6.26 -2.22
CA ALA A 75 -15.17 6.23 -3.34
C ALA A 75 -14.77 5.26 -4.47
N PHE A 76 -13.50 4.86 -4.56
CA PHE A 76 -13.02 3.93 -5.59
C PHE A 76 -13.56 2.52 -5.35
N ASP A 77 -14.36 1.98 -6.28
CA ASP A 77 -15.00 0.67 -6.10
C ASP A 77 -14.01 -0.49 -6.25
N ILE A 78 -14.10 -1.48 -5.36
CA ILE A 78 -13.21 -2.65 -5.30
C ILE A 78 -14.03 -3.87 -4.96
N ASP A 79 -13.76 -4.97 -5.66
CA ASP A 79 -14.40 -6.23 -5.33
C ASP A 79 -13.98 -6.71 -3.94
N SER A 80 -14.96 -7.13 -3.13
CA SER A 80 -14.73 -7.76 -1.83
C SER A 80 -13.74 -8.93 -1.87
N GLU A 81 -13.64 -9.65 -2.98
CA GLU A 81 -12.68 -10.75 -3.17
C GLU A 81 -11.22 -10.26 -3.19
N GLN A 82 -10.99 -8.97 -3.41
CA GLN A 82 -9.65 -8.36 -3.47
C GLN A 82 -9.20 -7.77 -2.13
N LEU A 83 -9.93 -8.00 -1.04
CA LEU A 83 -9.62 -7.48 0.30
C LEU A 83 -8.16 -7.76 0.73
N ASP A 84 -7.66 -8.96 0.45
CA ASP A 84 -6.28 -9.32 0.79
C ASP A 84 -5.25 -8.46 0.04
N ILE A 85 -5.49 -8.15 -1.24
CA ILE A 85 -4.62 -7.29 -2.04
C ILE A 85 -4.65 -5.86 -1.49
N VAL A 86 -5.81 -5.36 -1.07
CA VAL A 86 -5.95 -4.03 -0.45
C VAL A 86 -5.15 -3.95 0.86
N ASN A 87 -5.24 -4.97 1.72
CA ASN A 87 -4.44 -5.06 2.94
C ASN A 87 -2.93 -5.06 2.63
N LYS A 88 -2.50 -5.84 1.63
CA LYS A 88 -1.10 -5.93 1.20
C LYS A 88 -0.58 -4.64 0.58
N LEU A 89 -1.42 -3.88 -0.11
CA LEU A 89 -1.08 -2.54 -0.62
C LEU A 89 -0.84 -1.56 0.54
N SER A 90 -1.71 -1.55 1.55
CA SER A 90 -1.51 -0.74 2.76
C SER A 90 -0.18 -1.07 3.46
N GLN A 91 0.16 -2.35 3.55
CA GLN A 91 1.44 -2.82 4.07
C GLN A 91 2.63 -2.38 3.21
N ALA A 92 2.55 -2.57 1.89
CA ALA A 92 3.64 -2.22 0.98
C ALA A 92 3.97 -0.72 1.07
N TYR A 93 2.95 0.15 1.19
CA TYR A 93 3.14 1.56 1.45
C TYR A 93 3.86 1.85 2.77
N TYR A 94 3.46 1.18 3.86
CA TYR A 94 4.15 1.32 5.14
C TYR A 94 5.62 0.93 5.01
N THR A 95 5.89 -0.26 4.46
CA THR A 95 7.26 -0.77 4.29
C THR A 95 8.08 0.16 3.40
N TYR A 96 7.50 0.71 2.35
CA TYR A 96 8.21 1.61 1.43
C TYR A 96 8.62 2.90 2.13
N ALA A 97 7.69 3.51 2.86
CA ALA A 97 7.97 4.71 3.63
C ALA A 97 9.01 4.47 4.74
N ASP A 98 8.77 3.48 5.60
CA ASP A 98 9.56 3.23 6.82
C ASP A 98 10.98 2.74 6.48
N VAL A 99 11.16 1.98 5.40
CA VAL A 99 12.46 1.42 5.04
C VAL A 99 13.25 2.34 4.12
N PHE A 100 12.63 2.99 3.12
CA PHE A 100 13.40 3.61 2.02
C PHE A 100 13.27 5.12 1.89
N LEU A 101 12.30 5.76 2.52
CA LEU A 101 12.07 7.19 2.31
C LEU A 101 12.80 8.08 3.30
N ASP A 102 12.94 7.70 4.58
CA ASP A 102 13.71 8.40 5.64
C ASP A 102 14.00 9.90 5.38
N GLY A 103 13.00 10.76 5.62
CA GLY A 103 13.09 12.20 5.44
C GLY A 103 12.86 12.70 4.00
N ASP A 104 12.58 11.82 3.04
CA ASP A 104 12.11 12.19 1.70
C ASP A 104 10.80 12.98 1.81
N PRO A 105 10.63 14.08 1.05
CA PRO A 105 9.40 14.86 1.05
C PRO A 105 8.11 14.07 0.78
N SER A 106 8.18 12.92 0.10
CA SER A 106 7.01 12.06 -0.15
C SER A 106 6.67 11.13 1.01
N GLU A 107 7.53 10.97 2.02
CA GLU A 107 7.37 9.98 3.09
C GLU A 107 6.01 10.07 3.78
N ARG A 108 5.62 11.28 4.22
CA ARG A 108 4.30 11.48 4.84
C ARG A 108 3.15 11.13 3.90
N ALA A 109 3.26 11.50 2.63
CA ALA A 109 2.22 11.22 1.63
C ALA A 109 2.08 9.71 1.40
N THR A 110 3.19 8.98 1.36
CA THR A 110 3.21 7.52 1.27
C THR A 110 2.52 6.86 2.47
N TYR A 111 2.80 7.30 3.70
CA TYR A 111 2.06 6.81 4.87
C TYR A 111 0.56 7.15 4.81
N LEU A 112 0.18 8.32 4.28
CA LEU A 112 -1.23 8.66 4.10
C LEU A 112 -1.91 7.74 3.08
N SER A 113 -1.26 7.44 1.95
CA SER A 113 -1.76 6.44 0.99
C SER A 113 -1.96 5.08 1.68
N GLY A 114 -0.95 4.60 2.40
CA GLY A 114 -1.03 3.35 3.16
C GLY A 114 -2.17 3.35 4.19
N LYS A 115 -2.34 4.44 4.94
CA LYS A 115 -3.46 4.64 5.88
C LYS A 115 -4.80 4.51 5.16
N HIS A 116 -4.99 5.21 4.04
CA HIS A 116 -6.28 5.21 3.34
C HIS A 116 -6.62 3.83 2.77
N TRP A 117 -5.65 3.10 2.23
CA TRP A 117 -5.89 1.71 1.81
C TRP A 117 -6.20 0.77 2.97
N GLY A 118 -5.56 0.95 4.13
CA GLY A 118 -5.89 0.21 5.34
C GLY A 118 -7.34 0.50 5.81
N LEU A 119 -7.74 1.76 5.82
CA LEU A 119 -9.13 2.16 6.13
C LEU A 119 -10.13 1.66 5.08
N LYS A 120 -9.74 1.61 3.81
CA LYS A 120 -10.55 1.05 2.73
C LYS A 120 -10.85 -0.41 3.02
N ALA A 121 -9.84 -1.19 3.39
CA ALA A 121 -9.99 -2.59 3.76
C ALA A 121 -10.97 -2.80 4.92
N LEU A 122 -10.99 -1.90 5.91
CA LEU A 122 -11.96 -1.95 7.02
C LEU A 122 -13.38 -1.64 6.52
N ARG A 123 -13.53 -0.60 5.70
CA ARG A 123 -14.83 -0.14 5.18
C ARG A 123 -15.37 -0.97 4.00
N MET A 124 -14.65 -1.99 3.56
CA MET A 124 -15.19 -3.02 2.67
C MET A 124 -16.17 -3.95 3.41
N ASP A 125 -16.14 -3.98 4.74
CA ASP A 125 -17.12 -4.68 5.56
C ASP A 125 -18.37 -3.80 5.79
N PRO A 126 -19.56 -4.22 5.35
CA PRO A 126 -20.80 -3.47 5.56
C PRO A 126 -21.15 -3.28 7.05
N ASP A 127 -20.76 -4.21 7.93
CA ASP A 127 -21.05 -4.08 9.38
C ASP A 127 -20.18 -2.97 9.99
N PHE A 128 -18.92 -2.86 9.56
CA PHE A 128 -18.05 -1.73 9.92
C PHE A 128 -18.65 -0.41 9.46
N VAL A 129 -19.07 -0.31 8.19
CA VAL A 129 -19.65 0.93 7.62
C VAL A 129 -20.94 1.32 8.35
N ALA A 130 -21.79 0.35 8.67
CA ALA A 130 -23.02 0.57 9.41
C ALA A 130 -22.73 1.13 10.81
N ALA A 131 -21.82 0.49 11.56
CA ALA A 131 -21.41 0.93 12.90
C ALA A 131 -20.69 2.28 12.89
N GLU A 132 -19.85 2.56 11.89
CA GLU A 132 -19.17 3.85 11.75
C GLU A 132 -20.19 4.98 11.56
N SER A 133 -21.23 4.72 10.78
CA SER A 133 -22.29 5.68 10.48
C SER A 133 -23.21 5.94 11.69
N SER A 134 -23.49 4.93 12.52
CA SER A 134 -24.39 5.05 13.68
C SER A 134 -23.68 5.53 14.94
N ASP A 135 -22.53 4.94 15.24
CA ASP A 135 -21.89 5.00 16.56
C ASP A 135 -20.46 5.57 16.51
N GLY A 136 -19.95 5.85 15.30
CA GLY A 136 -18.65 6.44 15.06
C GLY A 136 -17.52 5.42 14.89
N PHE A 137 -16.35 5.93 14.50
CA PHE A 137 -15.19 5.10 14.11
C PHE A 137 -14.77 4.09 15.18
N VAL A 138 -14.67 4.50 16.44
CA VAL A 138 -14.24 3.60 17.53
C VAL A 138 -15.18 2.42 17.72
N ALA A 139 -16.50 2.65 17.60
CA ALA A 139 -17.49 1.59 17.67
C ALA A 139 -17.39 0.65 16.46
N ALA A 140 -17.15 1.19 15.27
CA ALA A 140 -16.92 0.39 14.05
C ALA A 140 -15.68 -0.50 14.15
N VAL A 141 -14.59 0.00 14.72
CA VAL A 141 -13.38 -0.80 14.95
C VAL A 141 -13.69 -2.06 15.77
N ALA A 142 -14.58 -1.97 16.76
CA ALA A 142 -14.97 -3.12 17.57
C ALA A 142 -15.73 -4.21 16.80
N THR A 143 -16.26 -3.92 15.61
CA THR A 143 -16.95 -4.92 14.76
C THR A 143 -16.03 -5.58 13.76
N SER A 144 -14.84 -5.02 13.50
CA SER A 144 -13.92 -5.56 12.50
C SER A 144 -13.26 -6.86 12.96
N GLU A 145 -13.17 -7.80 12.02
CA GLU A 145 -12.37 -9.04 12.13
C GLU A 145 -11.14 -9.00 11.19
N ASN A 146 -10.97 -7.91 10.43
CA ASN A 146 -9.85 -7.75 9.49
C ASN A 146 -8.58 -7.29 10.23
N LEU A 147 -7.86 -8.24 10.83
CA LEU A 147 -6.64 -7.98 11.60
C LEU A 147 -5.57 -7.19 10.82
N ALA A 148 -5.35 -7.54 9.55
CA ALA A 148 -4.36 -6.86 8.70
C ALA A 148 -4.76 -5.41 8.41
N GLY A 149 -6.02 -5.15 8.08
CA GLY A 149 -6.54 -3.81 7.85
C GLY A 149 -6.44 -2.94 9.11
N LEU A 150 -6.77 -3.50 10.28
CA LEU A 150 -6.64 -2.80 11.56
C LEU A 150 -5.19 -2.40 11.84
N TYR A 151 -4.26 -3.35 11.68
CA TYR A 151 -2.84 -3.15 11.96
C TYR A 151 -2.22 -2.13 11.01
N TRP A 152 -2.37 -2.32 9.69
CA TRP A 152 -1.71 -1.47 8.70
C TRP A 152 -2.35 -0.08 8.61
N ALA A 153 -3.66 0.07 8.85
CA ALA A 153 -4.26 1.38 9.01
C ALA A 153 -3.66 2.12 10.22
N SER A 154 -3.55 1.45 11.38
CA SER A 154 -3.00 2.05 12.60
C SER A 154 -1.52 2.45 12.42
N ALA A 155 -0.69 1.53 11.92
CA ALA A 155 0.74 1.74 11.74
C ALA A 155 1.04 2.93 10.81
N ASN A 156 0.41 2.96 9.64
CA ASN A 156 0.55 4.07 8.70
C ASN A 156 0.06 5.41 9.30
N TRP A 157 -1.08 5.39 10.00
CA TRP A 157 -1.66 6.62 10.55
C TRP A 157 -0.79 7.22 11.66
N LEU A 158 -0.24 6.39 12.54
CA LEU A 158 0.68 6.82 13.57
C LEU A 158 1.91 7.48 12.96
N ARG A 159 2.56 6.85 11.97
CA ARG A 159 3.72 7.39 11.28
C ARG A 159 3.42 8.70 10.55
N ALA A 160 2.31 8.78 9.81
CA ALA A 160 1.88 10.02 9.17
C ALA A 160 1.64 11.16 10.18
N GLY A 161 1.16 10.82 11.38
CA GLY A 161 0.90 11.76 12.47
C GLY A 161 2.16 12.38 13.10
N GLU A 162 3.30 11.68 13.04
CA GLU A 162 4.58 12.16 13.61
C GLU A 162 5.08 13.45 12.91
N PHE A 163 4.76 13.63 11.62
CA PHE A 163 5.12 14.82 10.85
C PHE A 163 4.41 16.10 11.32
N ASN A 164 3.23 15.97 11.94
CA ASN A 164 2.50 17.11 12.52
C ASN A 164 1.65 16.65 13.70
N VAL A 165 2.31 16.51 14.86
CA VAL A 165 1.68 15.97 16.08
C VAL A 165 0.45 16.77 16.52
N LEU A 166 0.46 18.10 16.39
CA LEU A 166 -0.69 18.92 16.78
C LEU A 166 -1.90 18.66 15.88
N GLU A 167 -1.69 18.61 14.56
CA GLU A 167 -2.74 18.24 13.60
C GLU A 167 -3.28 16.84 13.90
N ALA A 168 -2.41 15.87 14.17
CA ALA A 168 -2.80 14.51 14.51
C ALA A 168 -3.67 14.45 15.79
N VAL A 169 -3.32 15.20 16.83
CA VAL A 169 -4.13 15.29 18.05
C VAL A 169 -5.50 15.89 17.75
N PHE A 170 -5.57 16.99 16.99
CA PHE A 170 -6.86 17.61 16.64
C PHE A 170 -7.72 16.73 15.72
N ALA A 171 -7.10 15.88 14.88
CA ALA A 171 -7.78 14.90 14.05
C ALA A 171 -8.22 13.63 14.81
N GLY A 172 -7.92 13.53 16.11
CA GLY A 172 -8.27 12.40 16.97
C GLY A 172 -7.46 11.14 16.67
N VAL A 173 -6.28 11.26 16.05
CA VAL A 173 -5.43 10.11 15.70
C VAL A 173 -5.14 9.22 16.91
N PRO A 174 -4.71 9.74 18.09
CA PRO A 174 -4.37 8.88 19.22
C PRO A 174 -5.52 7.96 19.67
N GLU A 175 -6.75 8.47 19.75
CA GLU A 175 -7.92 7.68 20.14
C GLU A 175 -8.25 6.60 19.10
N LYS A 176 -8.24 6.96 17.82
CA LYS A 176 -8.55 6.04 16.73
C LYS A 176 -7.51 4.93 16.60
N THR A 177 -6.23 5.26 16.69
CA THR A 177 -5.14 4.27 16.59
C THR A 177 -5.03 3.41 17.85
N ASP A 178 -5.39 3.92 19.04
CA ASP A 178 -5.51 3.09 20.25
C ASP A 178 -6.65 2.06 20.09
N ALA A 179 -7.81 2.47 19.58
CA ALA A 179 -8.91 1.55 19.29
C ALA A 179 -8.49 0.45 18.30
N LEU A 180 -7.86 0.82 17.18
CA LEU A 180 -7.35 -0.13 16.18
C LEU A 180 -6.35 -1.12 16.82
N SER A 181 -5.36 -0.61 17.54
CA SER A 181 -4.30 -1.42 18.15
C SER A 181 -4.84 -2.36 19.24
N ARG A 182 -5.79 -1.91 20.06
CA ARG A 182 -6.46 -2.77 21.06
C ARG A 182 -7.23 -3.90 20.40
N ARG A 183 -7.98 -3.59 19.33
CA ARG A 183 -8.72 -4.59 18.58
C ARG A 183 -7.78 -5.63 17.95
N CYS A 184 -6.62 -5.22 17.43
CA CYS A 184 -5.61 -6.17 16.97
C CYS A 184 -5.19 -7.14 18.08
N ILE A 185 -4.90 -6.64 19.28
CA ILE A 185 -4.50 -7.48 20.42
C ILE A 185 -5.63 -8.44 20.81
N GLU A 186 -6.87 -7.97 20.86
CA GLU A 186 -8.04 -8.80 21.18
C GLU A 186 -8.29 -9.95 20.18
N LEU A 187 -7.89 -9.78 18.92
CA LEU A 187 -8.05 -10.78 17.86
C LEU A 187 -6.86 -11.73 17.72
N ASP A 188 -5.68 -11.34 18.22
CA ASP A 188 -4.45 -12.14 18.21
C ASP A 188 -4.37 -13.13 19.40
N ASP A 189 -5.09 -12.83 20.50
CA ASP A 189 -5.24 -13.67 21.70
C ASP A 189 -6.21 -14.87 21.50
#